data_AF-A0A5C2HLX7-F1
#
_entry.id   AF-A0A5C2HLX7-F1
#
_cell.length_a   1.000
_cell.length_b   1.000
_cell.length_c   1.000
_cell.angle_alpha   90.00
_cell.angle_beta   90.00
_cell.angle_gamma   90.00
#
_symmetry.space_group_name_H-M   'P 1'
#
loop_
_entity.id
_entity.type
_entity.pdbx_description
1 polymer ?
#
loop_
_entity_poly.entity_id
_entity_poly.type
_entity_poly.pdbx_seq_one_letter_code
_entity_poly.pdbx_strand_id
1 'polypeptide(L)'
;METITYTAPKKQQRPPLSVQQLTVLQLLRQHGELNTAELQHKFVLSPGKVVSVLKAKGYPIVTRYQQLTPGTKPVAFHRLSDEGGTL
;
A
#
# COMPACT_ATOMS: atom_id res chain seq x y z
N MET A 1 -42.33 -26.09 9.74
CA MET A 1 -41.40 -25.55 8.73
C MET A 1 -41.00 -24.17 9.19
N GLU A 2 -39.81 -24.01 9.76
CA GLU A 2 -39.34 -22.73 10.31
C GLU A 2 -38.20 -22.18 9.46
N THR A 3 -38.29 -20.90 9.10
CA THR A 3 -37.43 -20.23 8.13
C THR A 3 -36.08 -19.88 8.77
N ILE A 4 -35.01 -20.49 8.24
CA ILE A 4 -33.63 -20.20 8.64
C ILE A 4 -33.27 -18.80 8.12
N THR A 5 -33.02 -17.86 9.04
CA THR A 5 -32.52 -16.52 8.67
C THR A 5 -31.04 -16.64 8.34
N TYR A 6 -30.71 -16.68 7.06
CA TYR A 6 -29.32 -16.68 6.57
C TYR A 6 -28.75 -15.26 6.71
N THR A 7 -28.07 -14.99 7.83
CA THR A 7 -27.29 -13.77 7.99
C THR A 7 -26.07 -13.84 7.08
N ALA A 8 -26.14 -13.21 5.91
CA ALA A 8 -25.01 -13.12 4.99
C ALA A 8 -23.88 -12.31 5.65
N PRO A 9 -22.64 -12.85 5.77
CA PRO A 9 -21.51 -12.08 6.28
C PRO A 9 -21.27 -10.91 5.31
N LYS A 10 -21.35 -9.68 5.84
CA LYS A 10 -20.99 -8.46 5.10
C LYS A 10 -19.53 -8.61 4.66
N LYS A 11 -19.33 -9.05 3.43
CA LYS A 11 -18.04 -8.94 2.74
C LYS A 11 -17.69 -7.46 2.73
N GLN A 12 -16.71 -7.11 3.53
CA GLN A 12 -16.09 -5.79 3.58
C GLN A 12 -15.45 -5.56 2.20
N GLN A 13 -16.25 -5.04 1.26
CA GLN A 13 -15.77 -4.62 -0.06
C GLN A 13 -14.84 -3.45 0.16
N ARG A 14 -13.54 -3.71 0.22
CA ARG A 14 -12.53 -2.67 0.04
C ARG A 14 -12.80 -2.07 -1.35
N PRO A 15 -12.97 -0.74 -1.48
CA PRO A 15 -13.29 -0.12 -2.76
C PRO A 15 -12.28 -0.55 -3.82
N PRO A 16 -12.71 -0.83 -5.07
CA PRO A 16 -11.85 -1.42 -6.09
C PRO A 16 -10.55 -0.63 -6.18
N LEU A 17 -9.44 -1.36 -6.09
CA LEU A 17 -8.14 -0.75 -6.27
C LEU A 17 -7.97 -0.37 -7.72
N SER A 18 -7.50 0.84 -7.97
CA SER A 18 -7.11 1.19 -9.34
C SER A 18 -5.93 0.32 -9.77
N VAL A 19 -5.79 0.10 -11.08
CA VAL A 19 -4.63 -0.62 -11.65
C VAL A 19 -3.32 -0.04 -11.10
N GLN A 20 -3.26 1.28 -10.95
CA GLN A 20 -2.13 2.00 -10.36
C GLN A 20 -1.84 1.60 -8.91
N GLN A 21 -2.88 1.49 -8.09
CA GLN A 21 -2.78 1.07 -6.69
C GLN A 21 -2.29 -0.38 -6.59
N LEU A 22 -2.83 -1.26 -7.44
CA LEU A 22 -2.39 -2.65 -7.53
C LEU A 22 -0.92 -2.75 -7.98
N THR A 23 -0.51 -1.98 -8.99
CA THR A 23 0.88 -1.95 -9.47
C THR A 23 1.83 -1.50 -8.37
N VAL A 24 1.50 -0.44 -7.62
CA VAL A 24 2.34 0.01 -6.50
C VAL A 24 2.42 -1.04 -5.40
N LEU A 25 1.31 -1.67 -5.02
CA LEU A 25 1.33 -2.77 -4.05
C LEU A 25 2.18 -3.95 -4.55
N GLN A 26 2.08 -4.30 -5.84
CA GLN A 26 2.86 -5.38 -6.42
C GLN A 26 4.35 -5.05 -6.47
N LEU A 27 4.73 -3.81 -6.84
CA LEU A 27 6.11 -3.35 -6.83
C LEU A 27 6.69 -3.39 -5.42
N LEU A 28 5.96 -2.88 -4.43
CA LEU A 28 6.35 -2.95 -3.03
C LEU A 28 6.45 -4.39 -2.53
N ARG A 29 5.59 -5.30 -3.01
CA ARG A 29 5.65 -6.71 -2.64
C ARG A 29 6.84 -7.43 -3.28
N GLN A 30 7.15 -7.14 -4.54
CA GLN A 30 8.23 -7.78 -5.29
C GLN A 30 9.61 -7.31 -4.83
N HIS A 31 9.74 -6.03 -4.51
CA HIS A 31 11.00 -5.41 -4.12
C HIS A 31 11.16 -5.24 -2.60
N GLY A 32 10.09 -5.45 -1.82
CA GLY A 32 10.07 -5.30 -0.37
C GLY A 32 9.99 -3.84 0.07
N GLU A 33 11.05 -3.07 -0.17
CA GLU A 33 11.18 -1.66 0.19
C GLU A 33 11.63 -0.86 -1.03
N LEU A 34 10.86 0.16 -1.41
CA LEU A 34 11.18 1.04 -2.53
C LEU A 34 11.05 2.49 -2.10
N ASN A 35 12.00 3.33 -2.49
CA ASN A 35 11.85 4.77 -2.29
C ASN A 35 10.92 5.43 -3.31
N THR A 36 10.48 6.64 -2.99
CA THR A 36 9.61 7.44 -3.89
C THR A 36 10.23 7.62 -5.27
N ALA A 37 11.56 7.77 -5.37
CA ALA A 37 12.24 7.93 -6.65
C ALA A 37 12.28 6.61 -7.46
N GLU A 38 12.50 5.46 -6.83
CA GLU A 38 12.45 4.15 -7.47
C GLU A 38 11.03 3.77 -7.89
N LEU A 39 10.04 4.09 -7.06
CA LEU A 39 8.64 3.95 -7.46
C LEU A 39 8.34 4.87 -8.64
N GLN A 40 8.78 6.12 -8.64
CA GLN A 40 8.56 7.05 -9.76
C GLN A 40 9.31 6.63 -11.04
N HIS A 41 10.48 6.01 -10.89
CA HIS A 41 11.25 5.50 -12.02
C HIS A 41 10.60 4.24 -12.63
N LYS A 42 10.04 3.36 -11.78
CA LYS A 42 9.32 2.15 -12.21
C LYS A 42 7.86 2.43 -12.60
N PHE A 43 7.30 3.57 -12.18
CA PHE A 43 5.90 3.94 -12.33
C PHE A 43 5.75 5.42 -12.71
N VAL A 44 5.12 5.69 -13.86
CA VAL A 44 5.10 7.00 -14.55
C VAL A 44 4.29 8.11 -13.80
N LEU A 45 3.72 7.84 -12.63
CA LEU A 45 2.81 8.75 -11.90
C LEU A 45 3.26 8.96 -10.46
N SER A 46 2.85 10.08 -9.85
CA SER A 46 3.20 10.50 -8.48
C SER A 46 2.95 9.40 -7.42
N PRO A 47 3.98 8.62 -7.04
CA PRO A 47 3.78 7.43 -6.21
C PRO A 47 3.40 7.82 -4.78
N GLY A 48 3.83 9.00 -4.31
CA GLY A 48 3.43 9.53 -3.01
C GLY A 48 1.90 9.66 -2.84
N LYS A 49 1.17 10.09 -3.88
CA LYS A 49 -0.29 10.19 -3.84
C LYS A 49 -0.93 8.80 -3.79
N VAL A 50 -0.44 7.86 -4.60
CA VAL A 50 -0.96 6.48 -4.64
C VAL A 50 -0.73 5.77 -3.31
N VAL A 51 0.47 5.88 -2.74
CA VAL A 51 0.82 5.34 -1.43
C VAL A 51 -0.06 5.97 -0.34
N SER A 52 -0.26 7.29 -0.36
CA SER A 52 -1.15 7.96 0.61
C SER A 52 -2.59 7.44 0.52
N VAL A 53 -3.11 7.21 -0.69
CA VAL A 53 -4.46 6.64 -0.87
C VAL A 53 -4.52 5.19 -0.43
N LEU A 54 -3.48 4.38 -0.70
CA LEU A 54 -3.40 3.00 -0.22
C LEU A 54 -3.39 2.95 1.32
N LYS A 55 -2.63 3.81 1.99
CA LYS A 55 -2.68 3.94 3.45
C LYS A 55 -4.08 4.33 3.95
N ALA A 56 -4.70 5.33 3.31
CA ALA A 56 -6.06 5.77 3.65
C ALA A 56 -7.10 4.66 3.45
N LYS A 57 -6.87 3.75 2.50
CA LYS A 57 -7.70 2.54 2.29
C LYS A 57 -7.41 1.41 3.29
N GLY A 58 -6.50 1.61 4.25
CA GLY A 58 -6.13 0.61 5.26
C GLY A 58 -5.12 -0.43 4.78
N TYR A 59 -4.34 -0.14 3.72
CA TYR A 59 -3.24 -1.02 3.33
C TYR A 59 -2.04 -0.78 4.26
N PRO A 60 -1.39 -1.84 4.74
CA PRO A 60 -0.30 -1.74 5.69
C PRO A 60 0.98 -1.27 4.99
N ILE A 61 1.08 0.02 4.68
CA ILE A 61 2.28 0.61 4.07
C ILE A 61 3.01 1.42 5.12
N VAL A 62 4.23 1.00 5.44
CA VAL A 62 5.13 1.73 6.32
C VAL A 62 5.95 2.70 5.47
N THR A 63 6.19 3.91 5.98
CA THR A 63 7.09 4.87 5.33
C THR A 63 8.21 5.22 6.28
N ARG A 64 9.43 4.91 5.85
CA ARG A 64 10.66 5.15 6.57
C ARG A 64 11.44 6.23 5.85
N TYR A 65 11.86 7.25 6.57
CA TYR A 65 12.75 8.27 6.03
C TYR A 65 14.19 7.84 6.30
N GLN A 66 14.94 7.52 5.25
CA GLN A 66 16.35 7.15 5.34
C GLN A 66 17.20 8.17 4.60
N GLN A 67 18.21 8.68 5.29
CA GLN A 67 19.20 9.58 4.70
C GLN A 67 20.32 8.74 4.08
N LEU A 68 20.31 8.60 2.75
CA LEU A 68 21.34 7.87 2.00
C LEU A 68 22.66 8.63 1.91
N THR A 69 22.61 9.96 2.03
CA THR A 69 23.79 10.81 1.92
C THR A 69 23.76 11.87 3.03
N PRO A 70 24.82 11.96 3.86
CA PRO A 70 24.93 13.01 4.86
C PRO A 70 24.94 14.39 4.16
N GLY A 71 24.06 15.29 4.58
CA GLY A 71 23.85 16.60 3.95
C GLY A 71 22.71 16.67 2.93
N THR A 72 22.14 15.55 2.51
CA THR A 72 21.00 15.51 1.58
C THR A 72 19.69 15.28 2.32
N LYS A 73 18.57 15.78 1.75
CA LYS A 73 17.23 15.56 2.31
C LYS A 73 16.96 14.06 2.49
N PRO A 74 16.31 13.65 3.60
CA PRO A 74 15.99 12.26 3.83
C PRO A 74 15.04 11.75 2.74
N VAL A 75 15.33 10.56 2.23
CA VAL A 75 14.55 9.91 1.17
C VAL A 75 13.45 9.08 1.81
N ALA A 76 12.22 9.19 1.29
CA ALA A 76 11.10 8.40 1.76
C ALA A 76 11.10 7.02 1.11
N PHE A 77 11.32 6.00 1.92
CA PHE A 77 11.19 4.58 1.59
C PHE A 77 9.82 4.09 2.02
N HIS A 78 9.12 3.42 1.12
CA HIS A 78 7.83 2.80 1.37
C HIS A 78 8.02 1.28 1.31
N ARG A 79 7.45 0.57 2.27
CA ARG A 79 7.45 -0.89 2.29
C ARG A 79 6.08 -1.41 2.69
N LEU A 80 5.70 -2.57 2.17
CA LEU A 80 4.55 -3.29 2.72
C LEU A 80 4.95 -3.85 4.09
N SER A 81 4.16 -3.53 5.11
CA SER A 81 4.20 -4.30 6.34
C SER A 81 3.61 -5.66 6.02
N ASP A 82 4.42 -6.71 6.18
CA ASP A 82 3.95 -8.09 6.15
C ASP A 82 2.98 -8.39 7.31
N GLU A 83 2.84 -7.44 8.25
CA GLU A 83 1.73 -7.35 9.21
C GLU A 83 0.41 -6.95 8.52
N GLY A 84 0.03 -7.68 7.47
CA GLY A 84 -1.32 -7.73 6.94
C GLY A 84 -2.23 -8.68 7.73
N GLY A 85 -1.94 -8.91 9.01
CA GLY A 85 -2.62 -9.91 9.82
C GLY A 85 -2.33 -9.79 11.31
N THR A 86 -2.94 -8.82 11.97
CA THR A 86 -3.50 -9.09 13.30
C THR A 86 -4.87 -8.43 13.32
N LEU A 87 -5.88 -9.30 13.39
CA LEU A 87 -7.30 -8.99 13.51
C LEU A 87 -7.58 -8.16 14.78
#